data_AF-A0A250INN5-F1
#
_entry.id   AF-A0A250INN5-F1
#
_cell.length_a   1.000
_cell.length_b   1.000
_cell.length_c   1.000
_cell.angle_alpha   90.00
_cell.angle_beta   90.00
_cell.angle_gamma   90.00
#
_symmetry.space_group_name_H-M   'P 1'
#
loop_
_entity.id
_entity.type
_entity.pdbx_description
1 polymer ?
#
loop_
_entity_poly.entity_id
_entity_poly.type
_entity_poly.pdbx_seq_one_letter_code
_entity_poly.pdbx_strand_id
1 'polypeptide(L)'
;MLLAVALGLFWREPDAPDDASGREARTAPPVASQLPPPTPTAPSAPPSRPPAQTPTEQPAPGSPDNTLAAEDPPQHPVDLVKLREELPDNLYWKLGAPTKDPKVLQQREEETRRWNALHGKVLSNTATEEEIHQYYEHRREVSEDFIQFASRVLEEYGPRLSEQERGLYELSIRMHNTRLEEMPREVDDALARKQRQDQLREAWRGGQERP
;
A
#
# COMPACT_ATOMS: atom_id res chain seq x y z
N MET A 1 -21.83 14.16 0.53
CA MET A 1 -21.16 13.03 1.21
C MET A 1 -20.20 12.42 0.20
N LEU A 2 -18.89 12.70 0.29
CA LEU A 2 -17.89 12.20 -0.66
C LEU A 2 -17.78 10.68 -0.50
N LEU A 3 -18.34 9.93 -1.45
CA LEU A 3 -18.00 8.51 -1.61
C LEU A 3 -16.60 8.48 -2.24
N ALA A 4 -15.60 8.64 -1.39
CA ALA A 4 -14.26 8.22 -1.73
C ALA A 4 -14.36 6.71 -1.99
N VAL A 5 -14.27 6.31 -3.25
CA VAL A 5 -13.80 4.96 -3.59
C VAL A 5 -12.44 4.86 -2.92
N ALA A 6 -12.43 4.30 -1.72
CA ALA A 6 -11.21 4.04 -1.00
C ALA A 6 -10.50 2.91 -1.76
N LEU A 7 -9.76 3.31 -2.80
CA LEU A 7 -8.62 2.58 -3.32
C LEU A 7 -7.54 2.62 -2.23
N GLY A 8 -7.85 1.99 -1.09
CA GLY A 8 -7.24 2.20 0.21
C GLY A 8 -6.83 0.88 0.82
N LEU A 9 -6.13 0.06 0.05
CA LEU A 9 -5.24 -0.96 0.59
C LEU A 9 -3.85 -0.69 0.01
N PHE A 10 -3.36 0.53 0.25
CA PHE A 10 -1.93 0.82 0.22
C PHE A 10 -1.29 -0.01 1.32
N TRP A 11 -0.65 -1.10 0.91
CA TRP A 11 0.36 -1.76 1.72
C TRP A 11 1.47 -0.74 1.95
N ARG A 12 1.47 -0.15 3.15
CA ARG A 12 2.56 0.68 3.64
C ARG A 12 3.71 -0.25 4.00
N GLU A 13 4.74 -0.25 3.17
CA GLU A 13 6.04 -0.83 3.46
C GLU A 13 6.53 -0.21 4.78
N PRO A 14 6.87 -0.98 5.82
CA PRO A 14 7.55 -0.43 6.99
C PRO A 14 8.96 -0.03 6.58
N ASP A 15 9.28 1.27 6.72
CA ASP A 15 10.66 1.77 6.64
C ASP A 15 11.54 0.93 7.57
N ALA A 16 12.53 0.25 6.99
CA ALA A 16 13.57 -0.42 7.74
C ALA A 16 14.50 0.65 8.36
N PRO A 17 14.79 0.60 9.66
CA PRO A 17 15.87 1.42 10.21
C PRO A 17 17.22 0.87 9.72
N ASP A 18 17.95 1.72 9.02
CA ASP A 18 19.31 1.47 8.55
C ASP A 18 20.27 1.59 9.75
N ASP A 19 20.54 0.45 10.39
CA ASP A 19 21.49 0.34 11.50
C ASP A 19 22.63 -0.60 11.08
N ALA A 20 23.69 -0.03 10.52
CA ALA A 20 24.94 -0.74 10.25
C ALA A 20 26.13 0.06 10.80
N SER A 21 26.41 -0.15 12.09
CA SER A 21 27.73 0.10 12.68
C SER A 21 28.62 -1.13 12.50
N GLY A 22 29.72 -0.98 11.78
CA GLY A 22 30.78 -2.00 11.65
C GLY A 22 32.14 -1.34 11.52
N ARG A 23 32.91 -1.40 12.61
CA ARG A 23 34.27 -0.85 12.79
C ARG A 23 35.26 -2.01 12.69
N GLU A 24 36.33 -1.89 11.89
CA GLU A 24 37.65 -2.46 12.22
C GLU A 24 38.76 -1.94 11.28
N ALA A 25 40.01 -1.99 11.79
CA ALA A 25 41.09 -1.07 11.48
C ALA A 25 42.41 -1.77 11.05
N ARG A 26 43.39 -0.93 10.64
CA ARG A 26 44.86 -1.11 10.44
C ARG A 26 45.27 -1.34 8.96
N THR A 27 46.29 -0.69 8.36
CA THR A 27 47.52 -0.01 8.83
C THR A 27 48.02 0.98 7.73
N ALA A 28 48.74 2.06 8.08
CA ALA A 28 49.34 3.07 7.18
C ALA A 28 50.84 3.31 7.56
N PRO A 29 51.67 4.23 6.98
CA PRO A 29 51.60 5.10 5.76
C PRO A 29 52.97 5.09 4.96
N PRO A 30 53.50 6.07 4.14
CA PRO A 30 53.44 7.55 4.22
C PRO A 30 53.14 8.40 2.94
N VAL A 31 52.41 9.51 3.19
CA VAL A 31 52.59 10.93 2.78
C VAL A 31 52.67 11.34 1.30
N ALA A 32 51.64 12.08 0.83
CA ALA A 32 51.80 13.46 0.33
C ALA A 32 50.44 14.22 0.24
N SER A 33 50.42 15.40 0.87
CA SER A 33 49.54 16.57 0.65
C SER A 33 48.02 16.47 0.84
N GLN A 34 47.57 16.92 2.02
CA GLN A 34 46.17 17.22 2.34
C GLN A 34 45.77 18.61 1.81
N LEU A 35 44.67 18.67 1.07
CA LEU A 35 43.85 19.89 0.89
C LEU A 35 42.73 19.88 1.94
N PRO A 36 42.36 21.03 2.53
CA PRO A 36 41.33 21.09 3.56
C PRO A 36 39.93 20.78 3.00
N PRO A 37 39.02 20.20 3.82
CA PRO A 37 37.65 19.88 3.41
C PRO A 37 36.80 21.16 3.24
N PRO A 38 35.79 21.15 2.35
CA PRO A 38 34.86 22.27 2.22
C PRO A 38 33.94 22.37 3.44
N THR A 39 33.85 23.56 4.01
CA THR A 39 32.95 23.92 5.10
C THR A 39 31.48 23.84 4.66
N PRO A 40 30.56 23.30 5.47
CA PRO A 40 29.13 23.34 5.18
C PRO A 40 28.61 24.80 5.23
N THR A 41 28.03 25.27 4.12
CA THR A 41 27.36 26.57 4.03
C THR A 41 26.03 26.52 4.76
N ALA A 42 25.87 27.36 5.79
CA ALA A 42 24.58 27.60 6.44
C ALA A 42 23.62 28.33 5.48
N PRO A 43 22.30 28.03 5.48
CA PRO A 43 21.34 28.75 4.66
C PRO A 43 21.17 30.20 5.12
N SER A 44 21.35 31.13 4.18
CA SER A 44 21.15 32.58 4.34
C SER A 44 19.70 32.90 4.74
N ALA A 45 19.56 33.73 5.78
CA ALA A 45 18.29 34.37 6.13
C ALA A 45 17.85 35.39 5.05
N PRO A 46 16.54 35.54 4.79
CA PRO A 46 16.04 36.58 3.88
C PRO A 46 16.14 37.99 4.49
N PRO A 47 16.36 39.03 3.68
CA PRO A 47 16.58 40.40 4.17
C PRO A 47 15.31 41.08 4.72
N SER A 48 15.56 41.93 5.71
CA SER A 48 14.62 42.74 6.48
C SER A 48 13.71 43.65 5.65
N ARG A 49 12.43 43.70 6.03
CA ARG A 49 11.35 44.54 5.49
C ARG A 49 11.43 45.97 6.09
N PRO A 50 11.36 47.06 5.29
CA PRO A 50 11.15 48.42 5.80
C PRO A 50 9.66 48.72 6.13
N PRO A 51 9.36 49.82 6.85
CA PRO A 51 8.22 49.91 7.76
C PRO A 51 6.87 50.34 7.15
N ALA A 52 5.85 50.19 7.98
CA ALA A 52 4.42 50.36 7.76
C ALA A 52 3.97 51.62 7.00
N GLN A 53 3.00 51.43 6.10
CA GLN A 53 2.06 52.47 5.68
C GLN A 53 0.65 52.06 6.09
N THR A 54 -0.07 53.02 6.66
CA THR A 54 -1.44 52.97 7.19
C THR A 54 -2.51 52.88 6.08
N PRO A 55 -3.77 52.57 6.43
CA PRO A 55 -4.71 51.83 5.59
C PRO A 55 -5.35 52.70 4.49
N THR A 56 -5.44 52.17 3.27
CA THR A 56 -6.40 52.64 2.27
C THR A 56 -7.61 51.72 2.31
N GLU A 57 -8.74 52.32 2.69
CA GLU A 57 -10.08 51.75 2.72
C GLU A 57 -10.47 51.23 1.32
N GLN A 58 -10.56 49.92 1.18
CA GLN A 58 -11.05 49.25 -0.02
C GLN A 58 -12.50 48.84 0.21
N PRO A 59 -13.46 49.25 -0.63
CA PRO A 59 -14.87 48.95 -0.43
C PRO A 59 -15.13 47.45 -0.59
N ALA A 60 -15.94 46.90 0.31
CA ALA A 60 -16.31 45.49 0.36
C ALA A 60 -16.96 45.04 -0.96
N PRO A 61 -16.44 43.99 -1.65
CA PRO A 61 -17.25 43.25 -2.59
C PRO A 61 -18.27 42.44 -1.77
N GLY A 62 -19.55 42.62 -2.12
CA GLY A 62 -20.69 42.03 -1.42
C GLY A 62 -20.51 40.54 -1.18
N SER A 63 -20.92 40.09 0.01
CA SER A 63 -21.10 38.69 0.31
C SER A 63 -21.97 38.06 -0.79
N PRO A 64 -21.50 37.06 -1.55
CA PRO A 64 -22.42 36.24 -2.29
C PRO A 64 -23.33 35.57 -1.25
N ASP A 65 -24.63 35.78 -1.40
CA ASP A 65 -25.68 35.05 -0.73
C ASP A 65 -25.29 33.56 -0.70
N ASN A 66 -24.79 33.10 0.45
CA ASN A 66 -24.51 31.69 0.64
C ASN A 66 -25.82 31.01 1.05
N THR A 67 -26.83 31.14 0.18
CA THR A 67 -27.99 30.25 0.17
C THR A 67 -27.68 29.16 -0.84
N LEU A 68 -26.60 28.41 -0.61
CA LEU A 68 -26.48 27.07 -1.16
C LEU A 68 -27.56 26.26 -0.45
N ALA A 69 -28.74 26.19 -1.07
CA ALA A 69 -29.65 25.10 -0.83
C ALA A 69 -28.80 23.83 -0.79
N ALA A 70 -28.85 23.13 0.34
CA ALA A 70 -28.22 21.82 0.47
C ALA A 70 -28.99 20.89 -0.48
N GLU A 71 -28.63 20.92 -1.76
CA GLU A 71 -28.98 19.86 -2.68
C GLU A 71 -28.35 18.60 -2.14
N ASP A 72 -29.18 17.60 -1.86
CA ASP A 72 -28.71 16.27 -1.54
C ASP A 72 -27.67 15.86 -2.61
N PRO A 73 -26.51 15.31 -2.20
CA PRO A 73 -25.48 14.95 -3.15
C PRO A 73 -26.07 13.97 -4.19
N PRO A 74 -25.74 14.12 -5.47
CA PRO A 74 -26.26 13.24 -6.51
C PRO A 74 -25.97 11.78 -6.12
N GLN A 75 -27.01 10.95 -6.17
CA GLN A 75 -26.88 9.52 -5.90
C GLN A 75 -25.85 8.92 -6.87
N HIS A 76 -24.84 8.23 -6.33
CA HIS A 76 -23.81 7.59 -7.14
C HIS A 76 -24.45 6.50 -8.03
N PRO A 77 -24.10 6.42 -9.32
CA PRO A 77 -24.82 5.58 -10.29
C PRO A 77 -24.67 4.07 -10.08
N VAL A 78 -23.74 3.61 -9.24
CA VAL A 78 -23.50 2.18 -8.97
C VAL A 78 -24.41 1.67 -7.86
N ASP A 79 -25.23 0.67 -8.17
CA ASP A 79 -26.05 -0.04 -7.20
C ASP A 79 -25.27 -1.22 -6.58
N LEU A 80 -24.72 -0.97 -5.37
CA LEU A 80 -23.97 -1.98 -4.62
C LEU A 80 -24.85 -3.09 -4.04
N VAL A 81 -26.17 -2.86 -3.86
CA VAL A 81 -27.08 -3.88 -3.35
C VAL A 81 -27.29 -4.93 -4.43
N LYS A 82 -27.60 -4.48 -5.65
CA LYS A 82 -27.73 -5.37 -6.80
C LYS A 82 -26.46 -6.16 -7.07
N LEU A 83 -25.30 -5.50 -7.07
CA LEU A 83 -24.01 -6.19 -7.28
C LEU A 83 -23.74 -7.25 -6.20
N ARG A 84 -24.18 -7.01 -4.96
CA ARG A 84 -24.04 -8.01 -3.89
C ARG A 84 -24.97 -9.20 -4.05
N GLU A 85 -26.15 -9.02 -4.63
CA GLU A 85 -27.05 -10.12 -4.95
C GLU A 85 -26.49 -10.99 -6.09
N GLU A 86 -25.79 -10.38 -7.06
CA GLU A 86 -25.17 -11.09 -8.18
C GLU A 86 -23.87 -11.80 -7.81
N LEU A 87 -23.08 -11.20 -6.90
CA LEU A 87 -21.78 -11.72 -6.46
C LEU A 87 -21.75 -11.94 -4.94
N PRO A 88 -22.63 -12.78 -4.36
CA PRO A 88 -22.85 -12.84 -2.91
C PRO A 88 -21.62 -13.30 -2.12
N ASP A 89 -20.80 -14.17 -2.71
CA ASP A 89 -19.65 -14.79 -2.05
C ASP A 89 -18.32 -14.05 -2.30
N ASN A 90 -18.34 -12.96 -3.08
CA ASN A 90 -17.15 -12.25 -3.49
C ASN A 90 -16.45 -11.55 -2.30
N LEU A 91 -15.13 -11.73 -2.18
CA LEU A 91 -14.30 -11.19 -1.12
C LEU A 91 -14.29 -9.66 -1.06
N TYR A 92 -14.66 -8.95 -2.14
CA TYR A 92 -14.83 -7.50 -2.13
C TYR A 92 -15.77 -7.05 -1.00
N TRP A 93 -16.85 -7.78 -0.72
CA TRP A 93 -17.79 -7.40 0.34
C TRP A 93 -17.15 -7.47 1.73
N LYS A 94 -16.32 -8.47 1.94
CA LYS A 94 -15.62 -8.68 3.21
C LYS A 94 -14.48 -7.70 3.39
N LEU A 95 -13.79 -7.32 2.32
CA LEU A 95 -12.51 -6.59 2.39
C LEU A 95 -12.59 -5.13 1.92
N GLY A 96 -13.23 -4.87 0.79
CA GLY A 96 -13.17 -3.59 0.07
C GLY A 96 -14.41 -2.72 0.18
N ALA A 97 -15.58 -3.29 0.43
CA ALA A 97 -16.84 -2.54 0.44
C ALA A 97 -16.83 -1.44 1.52
N PRO A 98 -17.19 -0.18 1.20
CA PRO A 98 -17.25 0.89 2.19
C PRO A 98 -18.24 0.56 3.32
N THR A 99 -17.78 0.64 4.56
CA THR A 99 -18.61 0.36 5.75
C THR A 99 -18.21 1.25 6.92
N LYS A 100 -19.19 1.56 7.77
CA LYS A 100 -19.00 2.25 9.05
C LYS A 100 -19.29 1.33 10.24
N ASP A 101 -19.64 0.07 10.00
CA ASP A 101 -19.92 -0.88 11.07
C ASP A 101 -18.62 -1.23 11.80
N PRO A 102 -18.49 -0.91 13.10
CA PRO A 102 -17.27 -1.19 13.86
C PRO A 102 -16.93 -2.68 13.91
N LYS A 103 -17.93 -3.58 13.88
CA LYS A 103 -17.67 -5.03 13.89
C LYS A 103 -17.03 -5.51 12.60
N VAL A 104 -17.50 -5.00 11.46
CA VAL A 104 -16.92 -5.35 10.15
C VAL A 104 -15.50 -4.80 10.05
N LEU A 105 -15.25 -3.58 10.54
CA LEU A 105 -13.92 -3.00 10.55
C LEU A 105 -12.95 -3.80 11.44
N GLN A 106 -13.40 -4.22 12.62
CA GLN A 106 -12.59 -5.07 13.51
C GLN A 106 -12.25 -6.42 12.86
N GLN A 107 -13.22 -7.07 12.21
CA GLN A 107 -12.98 -8.33 11.49
C GLN A 107 -11.95 -8.16 10.37
N ARG A 108 -12.04 -7.07 9.60
CA ARG A 108 -11.04 -6.75 8.56
C ARG A 108 -9.65 -6.55 9.14
N GLU A 109 -9.55 -5.89 10.28
CA GLU A 109 -8.27 -5.69 10.97
C GLU A 109 -7.67 -7.00 11.48
N GLU A 110 -8.49 -7.90 12.04
CA GLU A 110 -8.08 -9.24 12.46
C GLU A 110 -7.59 -10.08 11.28
N GLU A 111 -8.32 -10.07 10.17
CA GLU A 111 -7.94 -10.78 8.95
C GLU A 111 -6.64 -10.21 8.35
N THR A 112 -6.53 -8.88 8.27
CA THR A 112 -5.30 -8.21 7.82
C THR A 112 -4.11 -8.59 8.69
N ARG A 113 -4.27 -8.61 10.03
CA ARG A 113 -3.20 -9.04 10.95
C ARG A 113 -2.77 -10.48 10.72
N ARG A 114 -3.73 -11.39 10.51
CA ARG A 114 -3.45 -12.81 10.22
C ARG A 114 -2.61 -12.95 8.96
N TRP A 115 -3.04 -12.32 7.86
CA TRP A 115 -2.34 -12.43 6.58
C TRP A 115 -0.98 -11.72 6.59
N ASN A 116 -0.86 -10.59 7.29
CA ASN A 116 0.42 -9.91 7.48
C ASN A 116 1.40 -10.75 8.30
N ALA A 117 0.94 -11.45 9.33
CA ALA A 117 1.80 -12.35 10.10
C ALA A 117 2.31 -13.51 9.23
N LEU A 118 1.44 -14.10 8.41
CA LEU A 118 1.83 -15.15 7.46
C LEU A 118 2.84 -14.62 6.42
N HIS A 119 2.58 -13.44 5.86
CA HIS A 119 3.50 -12.80 4.92
C HIS A 119 4.87 -12.52 5.55
N GLY A 120 4.92 -12.05 6.81
CA GLY A 120 6.17 -11.86 7.53
C GLY A 120 6.97 -13.16 7.68
N LYS A 121 6.29 -14.30 7.89
CA LYS A 121 6.95 -15.62 7.87
C LYS A 121 7.51 -15.96 6.49
N VAL A 122 6.76 -15.69 5.42
CA VAL A 122 7.21 -15.91 4.03
C VAL A 122 8.46 -15.07 3.70
N LEU A 123 8.48 -13.79 4.09
CA LEU A 123 9.62 -12.89 3.86
C LEU A 123 10.86 -13.28 4.68
N SER A 124 10.65 -13.69 5.94
CA SER A 124 11.71 -14.17 6.83
C SER A 124 12.18 -15.61 6.53
N ASN A 125 11.62 -16.25 5.51
CA ASN A 125 11.81 -17.65 5.13
C ASN A 125 11.41 -18.66 6.22
N THR A 126 10.75 -18.22 7.29
CA THR A 126 10.34 -19.09 8.41
C THR A 126 9.01 -19.80 8.18
N ALA A 127 8.26 -19.42 7.15
CA ALA A 127 7.03 -20.10 6.75
C ALA A 127 7.30 -21.54 6.27
N THR A 128 6.43 -22.47 6.62
CA THR A 128 6.37 -23.81 6.01
C THR A 128 5.94 -23.72 4.54
N GLU A 129 6.14 -24.81 3.78
CA GLU A 129 5.71 -24.88 2.38
C GLU A 129 4.19 -24.70 2.27
N GLU A 130 3.43 -25.34 3.15
CA GLU A 130 1.97 -25.19 3.24
C GLU A 130 1.55 -23.75 3.56
N GLU A 131 2.25 -23.08 4.46
CA GLU A 131 2.02 -21.67 4.79
C GLU A 131 2.33 -20.73 3.61
N ILE A 132 3.36 -21.02 2.81
CA ILE A 132 3.68 -20.29 1.58
C ILE A 132 2.53 -20.45 0.59
N HIS A 133 2.10 -21.67 0.30
CA HIS A 133 0.97 -21.92 -0.61
C HIS A 133 -0.31 -21.27 -0.11
N GLN A 134 -0.64 -21.39 1.18
CA GLN A 134 -1.82 -20.77 1.77
C GLN A 134 -1.83 -19.25 1.58
N TYR A 135 -0.69 -18.59 1.75
CA TYR A 135 -0.58 -17.15 1.56
C TYR A 135 -0.84 -16.74 0.11
N TYR A 136 -0.20 -17.41 -0.84
CA TYR A 136 -0.31 -17.05 -2.25
C TYR A 136 -1.67 -17.43 -2.85
N GLU A 137 -2.27 -18.54 -2.43
CA GLU A 137 -3.64 -18.89 -2.83
C GLU A 137 -4.65 -17.85 -2.32
N HIS A 138 -4.54 -17.39 -1.07
CA HIS A 138 -5.39 -16.29 -0.61
C HIS A 138 -5.20 -15.00 -1.45
N ARG A 139 -3.95 -14.65 -1.81
CA ARG A 139 -3.70 -13.49 -2.68
C ARG A 139 -4.28 -13.65 -4.08
N ARG A 140 -4.31 -14.89 -4.59
CA ARG A 140 -4.94 -15.24 -5.87
C ARG A 140 -6.44 -14.97 -5.78
N GLU A 141 -7.11 -15.59 -4.81
CA GLU A 141 -8.55 -15.45 -4.58
C GLU A 141 -8.96 -13.97 -4.45
N VAL A 142 -8.23 -13.20 -3.64
CA VAL A 142 -8.48 -11.76 -3.50
C VAL A 142 -8.36 -11.03 -4.82
N SER A 143 -7.36 -11.36 -5.65
CA SER A 143 -7.17 -10.67 -6.93
C SER A 143 -8.24 -11.04 -7.94
N GLU A 144 -8.59 -12.32 -8.03
CA GLU A 144 -9.64 -12.83 -8.93
C GLU A 144 -11.00 -12.22 -8.58
N ASP A 145 -11.37 -12.17 -7.29
CA ASP A 145 -12.62 -11.59 -6.84
C ASP A 145 -12.71 -10.09 -7.09
N PHE A 146 -11.61 -9.35 -6.88
CA PHE A 146 -11.57 -7.92 -7.19
C PHE A 146 -11.67 -7.65 -8.70
N ILE A 147 -11.05 -8.49 -9.53
CA ILE A 147 -11.22 -8.41 -11.00
C ILE A 147 -12.67 -8.67 -11.37
N GLN A 148 -13.29 -9.71 -10.82
CA GLN A 148 -14.68 -10.05 -11.09
C GLN A 148 -15.62 -8.89 -10.73
N PHE A 149 -15.46 -8.31 -9.53
CA PHE A 149 -16.24 -7.17 -9.08
C PHE A 149 -16.06 -5.96 -10.01
N ALA A 150 -14.81 -5.54 -10.25
CA ALA A 150 -14.52 -4.36 -11.08
C ALA A 150 -15.00 -4.54 -12.53
N SER A 151 -14.85 -5.74 -13.08
CA SER A 151 -15.34 -6.06 -14.43
C SER A 151 -16.85 -5.98 -14.50
N ARG A 152 -17.55 -6.48 -13.46
CA ARG A 152 -19.02 -6.41 -13.41
C ARG A 152 -19.53 -4.97 -13.30
N VAL A 153 -18.86 -4.14 -12.50
CA VAL A 153 -19.18 -2.71 -12.41
C VAL A 153 -19.02 -2.02 -13.76
N LEU A 154 -17.94 -2.29 -14.48
CA LEU A 154 -17.68 -1.71 -15.80
C LEU A 154 -18.69 -2.18 -16.85
N GLU A 155 -19.07 -3.45 -16.83
CA GLU A 155 -20.05 -4.03 -17.76
C GLU A 155 -21.43 -3.37 -17.59
N GLU A 156 -21.90 -3.26 -16.34
CA GLU A 156 -23.26 -2.82 -16.06
C GLU A 156 -23.40 -1.30 -15.96
N TYR A 157 -22.44 -0.63 -15.33
CA TYR A 157 -22.50 0.80 -15.03
C TYR A 157 -21.53 1.64 -15.85
N GLY A 158 -20.59 1.04 -16.59
CA GLY A 158 -19.55 1.74 -17.36
C GLY A 158 -20.03 2.94 -18.20
N PRO A 159 -21.15 2.87 -18.93
CA PRO A 159 -21.69 4.01 -19.69
C PRO A 159 -22.22 5.17 -18.84
N ARG A 160 -22.53 4.91 -17.56
CA ARG A 160 -23.06 5.89 -16.59
C ARG A 160 -21.99 6.44 -15.65
N LEU A 161 -20.81 5.81 -15.61
CA LEU A 161 -19.67 6.27 -14.82
C LEU A 161 -18.99 7.46 -15.50
N SER A 162 -18.40 8.33 -14.69
CA SER A 162 -17.45 9.31 -15.20
C SER A 162 -16.22 8.62 -15.79
N GLU A 163 -15.51 9.31 -16.69
CA GLU A 163 -14.25 8.79 -17.25
C GLU A 163 -13.22 8.46 -16.17
N GLN A 164 -13.15 9.28 -15.11
CA GLN A 164 -12.28 9.05 -13.97
C GLN A 164 -12.64 7.75 -13.24
N GLU A 165 -13.91 7.53 -12.92
CA GLU A 165 -14.36 6.33 -12.20
C GLU A 165 -14.15 5.08 -13.05
N ARG A 166 -14.47 5.13 -14.34
CA ARG A 166 -14.19 4.04 -15.28
C ARG A 166 -12.70 3.70 -15.29
N GLY A 167 -11.85 4.72 -15.41
CA GLY A 167 -10.40 4.56 -15.39
C GLY A 167 -9.86 3.92 -14.10
N LEU A 168 -10.48 4.19 -12.95
CA LEU A 168 -10.09 3.55 -11.67
C LEU A 168 -10.37 2.05 -11.66
N TYR A 169 -11.52 1.62 -12.17
CA TYR A 169 -11.83 0.18 -12.28
C TYR A 169 -10.94 -0.52 -13.30
N GLU A 170 -10.70 0.09 -14.47
CA GLU A 170 -9.78 -0.44 -15.48
C GLU A 170 -8.35 -0.58 -14.94
N LEU A 171 -7.89 0.42 -14.18
CA LEU A 171 -6.59 0.38 -13.52
C LEU A 171 -6.54 -0.72 -12.46
N SER A 172 -7.59 -0.85 -11.64
CA SER A 172 -7.69 -1.90 -10.63
C SER A 172 -7.58 -3.29 -11.25
N ILE A 173 -8.32 -3.57 -12.33
CA ILE A 173 -8.24 -4.83 -13.08
C ILE A 173 -6.82 -5.08 -13.57
N ARG A 174 -6.18 -4.08 -14.19
CA ARG A 174 -4.81 -4.21 -14.68
C ARG A 174 -3.82 -4.56 -13.57
N MET A 175 -3.92 -3.88 -12.42
CA MET A 175 -3.06 -4.13 -11.28
C MET A 175 -3.23 -5.54 -10.71
N HIS A 176 -4.46 -6.04 -10.63
CA HIS A 176 -4.71 -7.41 -10.17
C HIS A 176 -4.25 -8.46 -11.20
N ASN A 177 -4.43 -8.23 -12.49
CA ASN A 177 -3.89 -9.11 -13.53
C ASN A 177 -2.36 -9.20 -13.46
N THR A 178 -1.67 -8.07 -13.35
CA THR A 178 -0.20 -8.07 -13.20
C THR A 178 0.25 -8.83 -11.94
N ARG A 179 -0.49 -8.72 -10.83
CA ARG A 179 -0.19 -9.53 -9.64
C ARG A 179 -0.35 -11.03 -9.88
N LEU A 180 -1.40 -11.44 -10.60
CA LEU A 180 -1.63 -12.85 -10.94
C LEU A 180 -0.56 -13.39 -11.89
N GLU A 181 -0.10 -12.57 -12.84
CA GLU A 181 0.98 -12.91 -13.77
C GLU A 181 2.32 -13.11 -13.05
N GLU A 182 2.65 -12.27 -12.06
CA GLU A 182 3.90 -12.38 -11.28
C GLU A 182 3.87 -13.49 -10.23
N MET A 183 2.68 -13.89 -9.78
CA MET A 183 2.51 -14.79 -8.63
C MET A 183 3.26 -16.13 -8.74
N PRO A 184 3.27 -16.84 -9.89
CA PRO A 184 4.03 -18.10 -10.01
C PRO A 184 5.52 -17.91 -9.70
N ARG A 185 6.12 -16.82 -10.21
CA ARG A 185 7.52 -16.49 -9.93
C ARG A 185 7.73 -16.19 -8.44
N GLU A 186 6.82 -15.43 -7.82
CA GLU A 186 6.91 -15.13 -6.38
C GLU A 186 6.82 -16.40 -5.51
N VAL A 187 5.96 -17.36 -5.89
CA VAL A 187 5.83 -18.66 -5.22
C VAL A 187 7.13 -19.47 -5.36
N ASP A 188 7.64 -19.62 -6.58
CA ASP A 188 8.88 -20.35 -6.83
C ASP A 188 10.06 -19.75 -6.06
N ASP A 189 10.18 -18.43 -6.04
CA ASP A 189 11.21 -17.71 -5.29
C ASP A 189 11.08 -17.97 -3.78
N ALA A 190 9.86 -17.99 -3.23
CA ALA A 190 9.64 -18.26 -1.81
C ALA A 190 10.01 -19.70 -1.43
N LEU A 191 9.61 -20.67 -2.25
CA LEU A 191 9.94 -22.09 -2.05
C LEU A 191 11.44 -22.33 -2.15
N ALA A 192 12.11 -21.73 -3.12
CA ALA A 192 13.56 -21.86 -3.29
C ALA A 192 14.34 -21.30 -2.07
N ARG A 193 13.89 -20.16 -1.51
CA ARG A 193 14.50 -19.62 -0.28
C ARG A 193 14.27 -20.53 0.92
N LYS A 194 13.07 -21.11 1.06
CA LYS A 194 12.74 -22.07 2.14
C LYS A 194 13.62 -23.31 2.07
N GLN A 195 13.70 -23.95 0.89
CA GLN A 195 14.53 -25.13 0.66
C GLN A 195 16.00 -24.88 0.99
N ARG A 196 16.54 -23.72 0.56
CA ARG A 196 17.91 -23.33 0.90
C ARG A 196 18.10 -23.20 2.41
N GLN A 197 17.16 -22.58 3.11
CA GLN A 197 17.25 -22.42 4.55
C GLN A 197 17.18 -23.77 5.29
N ASP A 198 16.36 -24.70 4.82
CA ASP A 198 16.25 -26.04 5.42
C ASP A 198 17.54 -26.84 5.25
N GLN A 199 18.13 -26.83 4.05
CA GLN A 199 19.43 -27.46 3.79
C GLN A 199 20.52 -26.90 4.71
N LEU A 200 20.54 -25.59 4.93
CA LEU A 200 21.49 -24.96 5.86
C LEU A 200 21.25 -25.40 7.31
N ARG A 201 20.00 -25.53 7.75
CA ARG A 201 19.66 -26.02 9.10
C ARG A 201 20.06 -27.49 9.27
N GLU A 202 19.85 -28.32 8.27
CA GLU A 202 20.25 -29.74 8.28
C GLU A 202 21.78 -29.90 8.33
N ALA A 203 22.50 -29.15 7.49
CA ALA A 203 23.96 -29.15 7.48
C ALA A 203 24.54 -28.69 8.84
N TRP A 204 23.93 -27.68 9.46
CA TRP A 204 24.33 -27.22 10.79
C TRP A 204 24.09 -28.28 11.87
N ARG A 205 22.93 -28.97 11.85
CA ARG A 205 22.64 -30.07 12.78
C ARG A 205 23.60 -31.25 12.62
N GLY A 206 23.85 -31.68 11.39
CA GLY A 206 24.77 -32.79 11.09
C GLY A 206 26.25 -32.47 11.42
N GLY A 207 26.61 -31.18 11.47
CA GLY A 207 27.93 -30.73 11.95
C GLY A 207 28.08 -30.72 13.46
N GLN A 208 26.99 -30.50 14.22
CA GLN A 208 27.00 -30.55 15.68
C GLN A 208 27.04 -31.98 16.26
N GLU A 209 26.62 -32.99 15.48
CA GLU A 209 26.62 -34.40 15.89
C GLU A 209 27.96 -35.13 15.65
N ARG A 210 28.98 -34.46 15.10
CA ARG A 210 30.33 -35.04 14.93
C ARG A 210 31.23 -34.67 16.11
N PRO A 211 31.55 -35.61 17.03
CA PRO A 211 32.46 -35.38 18.16
C PRO A 211 33.93 -35.23 17.74
#